data_AF-A0AA93BM80-F1
#
_entry.id   AF-A0AA93BM80-F1
#
_cell.length_a   1.000
_cell.length_b   1.000
_cell.length_c   1.000
_cell.angle_alpha   90.00
_cell.angle_beta   90.00
_cell.angle_gamma   90.00
#
_symmetry.space_group_name_H-M   'P 1'
#
loop_
_entity.id
_entity.type
_entity.pdbx_description
1 polymer ?
#
loop_
_entity_poly.entity_id
_entity_poly.type
_entity_poly.pdbx_seq_one_letter_code
_entity_poly.pdbx_strand_id
1 'polypeptide(L)'
;MKKSIIKTAVLAALMALPMFAKAQTFAGITAEQIAQNTPEGWTAVELPQLPAITSANTFNIKDYGASTTAEDNTKAIQKALDAVPSTGGMVVIPAGTWMFGSTDR
;
A
#
# COMPACT_ATOMS: atom_id res chain seq x y z
N MET A 1 32.91 27.78 35.11
CA MET A 1 33.12 26.78 34.02
C MET A 1 33.69 27.47 32.80
N LYS A 2 34.78 26.96 32.21
CA LYS A 2 35.40 27.57 31.02
C LYS A 2 34.51 27.34 29.80
N LYS A 3 34.15 28.42 29.07
CA LYS A 3 33.26 28.36 27.89
C LYS A 3 33.75 27.41 26.79
N SER A 4 35.06 27.12 26.74
CA SER A 4 35.64 26.15 25.81
C SER A 4 35.20 24.71 26.08
N ILE A 5 35.02 24.33 27.35
CA ILE A 5 34.65 22.96 27.75
C ILE A 5 33.20 22.66 27.33
N ILE A 6 32.32 23.67 27.42
CA ILE A 6 30.91 23.56 27.02
C ILE A 6 30.81 23.37 25.49
N LYS A 7 31.60 24.10 24.70
CA LYS A 7 31.60 23.98 23.24
C LYS A 7 32.07 22.60 22.77
N THR A 8 33.10 22.05 23.41
CA THR A 8 33.61 20.70 23.06
C THR A 8 32.62 19.60 23.42
N ALA A 9 31.95 19.70 24.57
CA ALA A 9 30.92 18.74 24.96
C ALA A 9 29.70 18.79 24.02
N VAL A 10 29.27 19.98 23.60
CA VAL A 10 28.16 20.16 22.64
C VAL A 10 28.52 19.63 21.25
N LEU A 11 29.75 19.86 20.78
CA LEU A 11 30.19 19.35 19.49
C LEU A 11 30.27 17.81 19.47
N ALA A 12 30.77 17.20 20.55
CA ALA A 12 30.81 15.74 20.69
C ALA A 12 29.40 15.14 20.77
N ALA A 13 28.47 15.78 21.48
CA ALA A 13 27.07 15.37 21.53
C ALA A 13 26.38 15.47 20.15
N LEU A 14 26.67 16.52 19.37
CA LEU A 14 26.12 16.71 18.02
C LEU A 14 26.65 15.65 17.03
N MET A 15 27.91 15.22 17.16
CA MET A 15 28.50 14.19 16.30
C MET A 15 28.06 12.75 16.66
N ALA A 16 27.47 12.53 17.83
CA ALA A 16 26.91 11.23 18.23
C ALA A 16 25.45 11.02 17.78
N LEU A 17 24.78 12.07 17.28
CA LEU A 17 23.39 12.01 16.80
C LEU A 17 23.11 10.99 15.67
N PRO A 18 23.99 10.76 14.67
CA PRO A 18 23.67 9.81 13.60
C PRO A 18 23.68 8.34 14.04
N MET A 19 24.18 8.02 15.24
CA MET A 19 24.15 6.65 15.78
C MET A 19 22.77 6.25 16.33
N PHE A 20 21.84 7.20 16.51
CA PHE A 20 20.46 6.89 16.91
C PHE A 20 19.54 6.53 15.73
N ALA A 21 19.99 6.70 14.48
CA ALA A 21 19.19 6.41 13.29
C ALA A 21 19.04 4.91 12.97
N LYS A 22 19.82 4.03 13.61
CA LYS A 22 19.77 2.58 13.35
C LYS A 22 18.80 1.79 14.23
N ALA A 23 18.15 2.42 15.21
CA ALA A 23 17.29 1.72 16.17
C ALA A 23 15.82 1.50 15.70
N GLN A 24 15.44 1.91 14.48
CA GLN A 24 14.03 1.87 14.03
C GLN A 24 13.73 0.94 12.86
N THR A 25 14.57 -0.05 12.58
CA THR A 25 14.18 -1.14 11.68
C THR A 25 14.01 -2.43 12.48
N PHE A 26 12.92 -2.50 13.23
CA PHE A 26 12.45 -3.75 13.83
C PHE A 26 12.01 -4.67 12.68
N ALA A 27 12.97 -5.37 12.08
CA ALA A 27 12.75 -6.37 11.03
C ALA A 27 11.92 -7.57 11.53
N GLY A 28 11.71 -7.68 12.84
CA GLY A 28 10.92 -8.73 13.48
C GLY A 28 9.45 -8.68 13.07
N ILE A 29 8.81 -7.51 13.01
CA ILE A 29 7.36 -7.40 12.73
C ILE A 29 7.03 -7.98 11.35
N THR A 30 7.85 -7.66 10.34
CA THR A 30 7.63 -8.16 8.97
C THR A 30 7.85 -9.67 8.88
N ALA A 31 8.90 -10.20 9.52
CA ALA A 31 9.19 -11.64 9.52
C ALA A 31 8.13 -12.44 10.31
N GLU A 32 7.68 -11.92 11.44
CA GLU A 32 6.66 -12.52 12.31
C GLU A 32 5.27 -12.52 11.64
N GLN A 33 4.89 -11.44 10.93
CA GLN A 33 3.65 -11.40 10.14
C GLN A 33 3.68 -12.40 8.97
N ILE A 34 4.83 -12.58 8.31
CA ILE A 34 4.99 -13.57 7.23
C ILE A 34 4.87 -14.99 7.77
N ALA A 35 5.41 -15.26 8.96
CA ALA A 35 5.38 -16.59 9.59
C ALA A 35 4.02 -16.98 10.21
N GLN A 36 3.00 -16.10 10.13
CA GLN A 36 1.63 -16.32 10.66
C GLN A 36 1.56 -16.90 12.09
N ASN A 37 2.57 -16.61 12.93
CA ASN A 37 2.70 -17.21 14.28
C ASN A 37 2.50 -18.73 14.30
N THR A 38 3.00 -19.46 13.28
CA THR A 38 2.85 -20.91 13.23
C THR A 38 3.67 -21.56 14.36
N PRO A 39 3.06 -22.30 15.31
CA PRO A 39 3.79 -22.92 16.40
C PRO A 39 4.77 -23.98 15.92
N GLU A 40 5.82 -24.23 16.70
CA GLU A 40 6.81 -25.28 16.41
C GLU A 40 6.12 -26.66 16.28
N GLY A 41 6.33 -27.34 15.15
CA GLY A 41 5.74 -28.65 14.85
C GLY A 41 4.48 -28.65 13.98
N TRP A 42 3.98 -27.47 13.58
CA TRP A 42 2.88 -27.36 12.61
C TRP A 42 3.43 -27.24 11.18
N THR A 43 2.74 -27.84 10.20
CA THR A 43 3.06 -27.64 8.79
C THR A 43 2.78 -26.18 8.43
N ALA A 44 3.81 -25.44 8.00
CA ALA A 44 3.66 -24.07 7.57
C ALA A 44 2.63 -23.99 6.43
N VAL A 45 1.51 -23.30 6.66
CA VAL A 45 0.54 -23.04 5.62
C VAL A 45 1.10 -21.90 4.78
N GLU A 46 1.74 -22.23 3.65
CA GLU A 46 2.18 -21.23 2.68
C GLU A 46 0.95 -20.67 1.96
N LEU A 47 0.31 -19.67 2.56
CA LEU A 47 -0.71 -18.91 1.85
C LEU A 47 -0.03 -18.14 0.70
N PRO A 48 -0.61 -18.15 -0.51
CA PRO A 48 -0.11 -17.33 -1.59
C PRO A 48 -0.12 -15.87 -1.13
N GLN A 49 1.04 -15.21 -1.23
CA GLN A 49 1.11 -13.79 -0.91
C GLN A 49 0.27 -13.02 -1.92
N LEU A 50 -0.77 -12.35 -1.44
CA LEU A 50 -1.57 -11.47 -2.28
C LEU A 50 -0.65 -10.36 -2.80
N PRO A 51 -0.65 -10.10 -4.11
CA PRO A 51 0.16 -9.05 -4.69
C PRO A 51 -0.18 -7.71 -4.03
N ALA A 52 0.85 -6.94 -3.69
CA ALA A 52 0.67 -5.62 -3.10
C ALA A 52 -0.14 -4.73 -4.06
N ILE A 53 -1.16 -4.06 -3.55
CA ILE A 53 -1.87 -3.02 -4.31
C ILE A 53 -0.93 -1.81 -4.41
N THR A 54 -0.52 -1.48 -5.62
CA THR A 54 0.37 -0.37 -5.95
C THR A 54 -0.39 0.62 -6.84
N SER A 55 0.06 1.87 -6.91
CA SER A 55 -0.57 2.85 -7.82
C SER A 55 -0.54 2.38 -9.28
N ALA A 56 0.40 1.52 -9.67
CA ALA A 56 0.51 0.96 -11.01
C ALA A 56 -0.54 -0.12 -11.32
N ASN A 57 -1.13 -0.76 -10.31
CA ASN A 57 -2.22 -1.73 -10.48
C ASN A 57 -3.58 -1.18 -10.00
N THR A 58 -3.68 0.16 -9.90
CA THR A 58 -4.91 0.85 -9.53
C THR A 58 -5.56 1.47 -10.76
N PHE A 59 -6.78 1.05 -11.06
CA PHE A 59 -7.52 1.42 -12.27
C PHE A 59 -8.76 2.23 -11.90
N ASN A 60 -8.80 3.52 -12.18
CA ASN A 60 -9.96 4.34 -11.87
C ASN A 60 -10.98 4.27 -13.02
N ILE A 61 -12.24 3.95 -12.73
CA ILE A 61 -13.28 3.84 -13.76
C ILE A 61 -13.47 5.11 -14.61
N LYS A 62 -13.09 6.29 -14.08
CA LYS A 62 -13.11 7.56 -14.83
C LYS A 62 -12.16 7.55 -16.01
N ASP A 63 -11.01 6.90 -15.87
CA ASP A 63 -10.01 6.78 -16.94
C ASP A 63 -10.50 5.88 -18.09
N TYR A 64 -11.53 5.07 -17.81
CA TYR A 64 -12.18 4.15 -18.76
C TYR A 64 -13.51 4.69 -19.33
N GLY A 65 -13.80 5.97 -19.07
CA GLY A 65 -14.97 6.67 -19.61
C GLY A 65 -16.23 6.59 -18.74
N ALA A 66 -16.12 6.16 -17.49
CA ALA A 66 -17.24 6.25 -16.57
C ALA A 66 -17.47 7.72 -16.16
N SER A 67 -18.73 8.12 -16.03
CA SER A 67 -19.14 9.41 -15.48
C SER A 67 -20.35 9.28 -14.56
N THR A 68 -20.42 10.15 -13.56
CA THR A 68 -21.62 10.30 -12.71
C THR A 68 -22.81 10.91 -13.46
N THR A 69 -22.57 11.43 -14.66
CA THR A 69 -23.61 11.94 -15.57
C THR A 69 -23.94 10.97 -16.71
N ALA A 70 -23.19 9.87 -16.84
CA ALA A 70 -23.47 8.87 -17.87
C ALA A 70 -24.72 8.09 -17.51
N GLU A 71 -25.59 7.88 -18.50
CA GLU A 71 -26.81 7.07 -18.36
C GLU A 71 -26.50 5.60 -18.12
N ASP A 72 -25.37 5.10 -18.64
CA ASP A 72 -24.89 3.74 -18.40
C ASP A 72 -23.36 3.69 -18.36
N ASN A 73 -22.81 3.25 -17.22
CA ASN A 73 -21.40 3.04 -17.00
C ASN A 73 -20.96 1.58 -17.20
N THR A 74 -21.88 0.65 -17.52
CA THR A 74 -21.61 -0.80 -17.59
C THR A 74 -20.42 -1.11 -18.48
N LYS A 75 -20.33 -0.51 -19.68
CA LYS A 75 -19.21 -0.74 -20.60
C LYS A 75 -17.90 -0.13 -20.10
N ALA A 76 -17.94 1.01 -19.41
CA ALA A 76 -16.74 1.65 -18.87
C ALA A 76 -16.17 0.86 -17.68
N ILE A 77 -17.05 0.36 -16.80
CA ILE A 77 -16.68 -0.49 -15.67
C ILE A 77 -16.11 -1.83 -16.19
N GLN A 78 -16.74 -2.43 -17.21
CA GLN A 78 -16.21 -3.66 -17.82
C GLN A 78 -14.80 -3.44 -18.40
N LYS A 79 -14.57 -2.34 -19.11
CA LYS A 79 -13.22 -1.99 -19.61
C LYS A 79 -12.19 -1.83 -18.50
N ALA A 80 -12.57 -1.23 -17.38
CA ALA A 80 -11.67 -1.09 -16.24
C ALA A 80 -11.31 -2.45 -15.62
N LEU A 81 -12.26 -3.40 -15.59
CA LEU A 81 -12.03 -4.77 -15.14
C LEU A 81 -11.18 -5.57 -16.14
N ASP A 82 -11.45 -5.43 -17.45
CA ASP A 82 -10.70 -6.11 -18.52
C ASP A 82 -9.23 -5.63 -18.59
N ALA A 83 -8.97 -4.39 -18.15
CA ALA A 83 -7.62 -3.84 -18.07
C ALA A 83 -6.81 -4.36 -16.88
N VAL A 84 -7.43 -5.05 -15.91
CA VAL A 84 -6.72 -5.62 -14.76
C VAL A 84 -5.87 -6.79 -15.24
N PRO A 85 -4.53 -6.76 -15.07
CA PRO A 85 -3.68 -7.86 -15.47
C PRO A 85 -3.95 -9.11 -14.61
N SER A 86 -3.58 -10.29 -15.12
CA SER A 86 -3.72 -11.57 -14.40
C SER A 86 -2.89 -11.65 -13.12
N THR A 87 -1.93 -10.74 -12.94
CA THR A 87 -1.17 -10.55 -11.70
C THR A 87 -1.99 -9.88 -10.59
N GLY A 88 -3.22 -9.45 -10.87
CA GLY A 88 -4.09 -8.77 -9.93
C GLY A 88 -3.91 -7.25 -9.91
N GLY A 89 -4.93 -6.58 -9.36
CA GLY A 89 -5.01 -5.13 -9.25
C GLY A 89 -6.31 -4.72 -8.58
N MET A 90 -6.52 -3.41 -8.45
CA MET A 90 -7.70 -2.83 -7.83
C MET A 90 -8.38 -1.87 -8.81
N VAL A 91 -9.68 -2.09 -9.05
CA VAL A 91 -10.52 -1.11 -9.75
C VAL A 91 -11.16 -0.19 -8.72
N VAL A 92 -10.96 1.12 -8.88
CA VAL A 92 -11.45 2.15 -7.95
C VAL A 92 -12.67 2.83 -8.55
N ILE A 93 -13.76 2.80 -7.76
CA ILE A 93 -14.97 3.58 -7.99
C ILE A 93 -14.91 4.80 -7.05
N PRO A 94 -14.65 6.01 -7.57
CA PRO A 94 -14.62 7.20 -6.74
C PRO A 94 -16.01 7.53 -6.19
N ALA A 95 -16.05 8.24 -5.07
CA ALA A 95 -17.30 8.64 -4.43
C ALA A 95 -18.22 9.38 -5.41
N GLY A 96 -19.48 8.95 -5.48
CA GLY A 96 -20.48 9.48 -6.40
C GLY A 96 -21.57 8.46 -6.71
N THR A 97 -22.55 8.89 -7.53
CA THR A 97 -23.60 8.02 -8.05
C THR A 97 -23.22 7.59 -9.46
N TRP A 98 -23.22 6.28 -9.70
CA TRP A 98 -22.85 5.69 -10.98
C TRP A 98 -24.02 4.83 -11.45
N MET A 99 -24.62 5.17 -12.59
CA MET A 99 -25.67 4.35 -13.18
C MET A 99 -25.02 3.18 -13.93
N PHE A 100 -25.44 1.95 -13.63
CA PHE A 100 -24.96 0.72 -14.30
C PHE A 100 -26.08 -0.34 -14.28
N GLY A 101 -26.05 -1.26 -15.23
CA GLY A 101 -27.10 -2.25 -15.47
C GLY A 101 -27.90 -1.95 -16.74
N SER A 102 -28.47 -2.99 -17.36
CA SER A 102 -29.33 -2.82 -18.52
C SER A 102 -30.71 -2.30 -18.10
N THR A 103 -31.25 -1.33 -18.82
CA THR A 103 -32.71 -1.10 -18.85
C THR A 103 -33.40 -2.16 -19.72
N ASP A 104 -32.62 -2.87 -20.55
CA ASP A 104 -33.08 -3.93 -21.43
C ASP A 104 -33.27 -5.21 -20.61
N ARG A 105 -34.53 -5.50 -20.28
CA ARG A 105 -35.03 -6.80 -19.84
C ARG A 105 -35.51 -7.61 -21.03
#